data_AF-G7I1X5-F1
#
_entry.id   AF-G7I1X5-F1
#
_cell.length_a   1.000
_cell.length_b   1.000
_cell.length_c   1.000
_cell.angle_alpha   90.00
_cell.angle_beta   90.00
_cell.angle_gamma   90.00
#
_symmetry.space_group_name_H-M   'P 1'
#
loop_
_entity.id
_entity.type
_entity.pdbx_description
1 polymer ?
#
loop_
_entity_poly.entity_id
_entity_poly.type
_entity_poly.pdbx_seq_one_letter_code
_entity_poly.pdbx_strand_id
1 'polypeptide(L)'
;MSRSSTHKVLVAVGAALIAATWLYLVLVRPTDWESVGGSTEALITLGGYVGGTLALLAGVLPTLPARTVAIIPVALILNILIGQVVGSIGIPLYLDAVGTILVAALAGSRAGLATGALSSVVWALFNPLALPFAAGSALTGWLAGWAIHKGAFRNIFLAFASGVVLGLITGAIAAPVAAFVYGGTAGVGTGALVSLFREMGNSLLGSVTLQSFISDPLDKGLIMVIVFAVIAALPKKTRRALSPNRSEVSLSH
;
A
#
# COMPACT_ATOMS: atom_id res chain seq x y z
N MET A 1 20.12 -22.75 9.04
CA MET A 1 19.85 -21.53 8.24
C MET A 1 20.51 -20.34 8.91
N SER A 2 21.18 -19.45 8.16
CA SER A 2 21.70 -18.21 8.75
C SER A 2 20.53 -17.31 9.18
N ARG A 3 20.73 -16.48 10.21
CA ARG A 3 19.69 -15.56 10.72
C ARG A 3 19.17 -14.62 9.62
N SER A 4 19.99 -14.28 8.62
CA SER A 4 19.59 -13.50 7.44
C SER A 4 18.61 -14.26 6.52
N SER A 5 18.84 -15.57 6.30
CA SER A 5 17.95 -16.40 5.49
C SER A 5 16.54 -16.51 6.09
N THR A 6 16.42 -16.64 7.42
CA THR A 6 15.11 -16.73 8.09
C THR A 6 14.25 -15.49 7.87
N HIS A 7 14.83 -14.28 8.00
CA HIS A 7 14.09 -13.04 7.77
C HIS A 7 13.63 -12.88 6.32
N LYS A 8 14.46 -13.29 5.35
CA LYS A 8 14.07 -13.28 3.93
C LYS A 8 12.91 -14.25 3.66
N VAL A 9 12.95 -15.45 4.25
CA VAL A 9 11.86 -16.43 4.16
C VAL A 9 10.56 -15.89 4.76
N LEU A 10 10.61 -15.30 5.96
CA LEU A 10 9.42 -14.72 6.59
C LEU A 10 8.78 -13.61 5.74
N VAL A 11 9.60 -12.76 5.12
CA VAL A 11 9.08 -11.74 4.20
C VAL A 11 8.46 -12.36 2.95
N ALA A 12 9.10 -13.39 2.37
CA ALA A 12 8.55 -14.09 1.22
C ALA A 12 7.20 -14.78 1.55
N VAL A 13 7.12 -15.45 2.70
CA VAL A 13 5.90 -16.09 3.19
C VAL A 13 4.80 -15.06 3.44
N GLY A 14 5.10 -13.95 4.12
CA GLY A 14 4.13 -12.89 4.37
C GLY A 14 3.61 -12.25 3.09
N ALA A 15 4.48 -11.99 2.12
CA ALA A 15 4.09 -11.46 0.82
C ALA A 15 3.24 -12.47 0.02
N ALA A 16 3.60 -13.75 0.05
CA ALA A 16 2.84 -14.81 -0.60
C ALA A 16 1.45 -14.96 0.02
N LEU A 17 1.32 -14.89 1.35
CA LEU A 17 0.01 -14.92 2.03
C LEU A 17 -0.86 -13.74 1.64
N ILE A 18 -0.32 -12.53 1.61
CA ILE A 18 -1.06 -11.33 1.17
C ILE A 18 -1.51 -11.47 -0.28
N ALA A 19 -0.63 -11.93 -1.18
CA ALA A 19 -0.96 -12.13 -2.58
C ALA A 19 -2.01 -13.25 -2.78
N ALA A 20 -1.89 -14.36 -2.06
CA ALA A 20 -2.84 -15.46 -2.09
C ALA A 20 -4.22 -15.03 -1.56
N THR A 21 -4.25 -14.20 -0.51
CA THR A 21 -5.48 -13.63 0.04
C THR A 21 -6.15 -12.71 -0.98
N TRP A 22 -5.38 -11.84 -1.65
CA TRP A 22 -5.92 -11.02 -2.73
C TRP A 22 -6.45 -11.87 -3.89
N LEU A 23 -5.72 -12.90 -4.30
CA LEU A 23 -6.15 -13.80 -5.38
C LEU A 23 -7.44 -14.52 -5.01
N TYR A 24 -7.56 -14.97 -3.76
CA TYR A 24 -8.79 -15.54 -3.21
C TYR A 24 -9.97 -14.57 -3.37
N LEU A 25 -9.80 -13.28 -3.01
CA LEU A 25 -10.86 -12.27 -3.19
C LEU A 25 -11.29 -12.11 -4.64
N VAL A 26 -10.33 -12.08 -5.56
CA VAL A 26 -10.59 -11.87 -6.99
C VAL A 26 -11.27 -13.08 -7.64
N LEU A 27 -10.88 -14.28 -7.24
CA LEU A 27 -11.40 -15.53 -7.81
C LEU A 27 -12.74 -15.94 -7.19
N VAL A 28 -12.85 -15.89 -5.86
CA VAL A 28 -14.04 -16.36 -5.13
C VAL A 28 -15.14 -15.31 -5.12
N ARG A 29 -14.78 -14.01 -5.21
CA ARG A 29 -15.72 -12.88 -5.24
C ARG A 29 -16.77 -12.97 -4.13
N PRO A 30 -16.35 -12.92 -2.86
CA PRO A 30 -17.28 -13.05 -1.75
C PRO A 30 -18.37 -11.98 -1.86
N THR A 31 -19.60 -12.33 -1.52
CA THR A 31 -20.74 -11.39 -1.53
C THR A 31 -21.11 -10.94 -0.12
N ASP A 32 -20.72 -11.70 0.90
CA ASP A 32 -21.14 -11.49 2.29
C ASP A 32 -20.03 -10.81 3.11
N TRP A 33 -20.04 -9.48 3.09
CA TRP A 33 -19.02 -8.61 3.71
C TRP A 33 -19.54 -7.74 4.87
N GLU A 34 -20.83 -7.85 5.21
CA GLU A 34 -21.48 -6.95 6.16
C GLU A 34 -20.95 -7.06 7.59
N SER A 35 -20.27 -8.17 7.93
CA SER A 35 -19.54 -8.27 9.20
C SER A 35 -18.22 -9.05 9.06
N VAL A 36 -17.13 -8.41 9.44
CA VAL A 36 -15.81 -9.06 9.59
C VAL A 36 -15.88 -9.98 10.81
N GLY A 37 -16.38 -11.19 10.60
CA GLY A 37 -16.66 -12.19 11.64
C GLY A 37 -17.93 -13.01 11.40
N GLY A 38 -18.81 -12.59 10.48
CA GLY A 38 -20.07 -13.29 10.19
C GLY A 38 -20.01 -14.27 9.03
N SER A 39 -18.94 -14.28 8.24
CA SER A 39 -18.77 -15.18 7.09
C SER A 39 -17.38 -15.83 7.07
N THR A 40 -17.31 -17.02 6.48
CA THR A 40 -16.04 -17.78 6.37
C THR A 40 -15.06 -17.02 5.48
N GLU A 41 -15.57 -16.34 4.47
CA GLU A 41 -14.83 -15.53 3.52
C GLU A 41 -14.18 -14.32 4.19
N ALA A 42 -14.90 -13.64 5.08
CA ALA A 42 -14.35 -12.54 5.86
C ALA A 42 -13.26 -13.03 6.83
N LEU A 43 -13.45 -14.20 7.46
CA LEU A 43 -12.45 -14.81 8.34
C LEU A 43 -11.19 -15.25 7.60
N ILE A 44 -11.32 -15.85 6.41
CA ILE A 44 -10.17 -16.20 5.54
C ILE A 44 -9.40 -14.93 5.17
N THR A 45 -10.12 -13.88 4.78
CA THR A 45 -9.53 -12.59 4.38
C THR A 45 -8.78 -11.94 5.54
N LEU A 46 -9.41 -11.90 6.73
CA LEU A 46 -8.79 -11.39 7.95
C LEU A 46 -7.57 -12.20 8.34
N GLY A 47 -7.68 -13.52 8.40
CA GLY A 47 -6.57 -14.41 8.76
C GLY A 47 -5.41 -14.30 7.78
N GLY A 48 -5.70 -14.24 6.47
CA GLY A 48 -4.70 -14.12 5.42
C GLY A 48 -3.94 -12.80 5.46
N TYR A 49 -4.63 -11.65 5.55
CA TYR A 49 -3.98 -10.35 5.61
C TYR A 49 -3.32 -10.05 6.95
N VAL A 50 -3.95 -10.39 8.08
CA VAL A 50 -3.33 -10.22 9.41
C VAL A 50 -2.13 -11.15 9.56
N GLY A 51 -2.28 -12.44 9.25
CA GLY A 51 -1.20 -13.42 9.32
C GLY A 51 -0.04 -13.08 8.38
N GLY A 52 -0.33 -12.69 7.14
CA GLY A 52 0.66 -12.20 6.20
C GLY A 52 1.40 -10.97 6.70
N THR A 53 0.67 -9.99 7.25
CA THR A 53 1.26 -8.77 7.84
C THR A 53 2.16 -9.10 9.04
N LEU A 54 1.74 -9.98 9.94
CA LEU A 54 2.56 -10.40 11.08
C LEU A 54 3.85 -11.10 10.63
N ALA A 55 3.78 -11.95 9.62
CA ALA A 55 4.97 -12.58 9.02
C ALA A 55 5.91 -11.55 8.39
N LEU A 56 5.37 -10.55 7.69
CA LEU A 56 6.15 -9.43 7.17
C LEU A 56 6.85 -8.66 8.28
N LEU A 57 6.13 -8.30 9.35
CA LEU A 57 6.71 -7.57 10.48
C LEU A 57 7.80 -8.38 11.18
N ALA A 58 7.57 -9.68 11.42
CA ALA A 58 8.57 -10.57 12.00
C ALA A 58 9.83 -10.68 11.13
N GLY A 59 9.67 -10.64 9.79
CA GLY A 59 10.79 -10.67 8.85
C GLY A 59 11.49 -9.33 8.65
N VAL A 60 10.84 -8.20 8.92
CA VAL A 60 11.33 -6.85 8.62
C VAL A 60 11.83 -6.12 9.86
N LEU A 61 11.04 -6.03 10.93
CA LEU A 61 11.37 -5.20 12.10
C LEU A 61 12.73 -5.51 12.72
N PRO A 62 13.14 -6.79 12.88
CA PRO A 62 14.46 -7.10 13.45
C PRO A 62 15.65 -6.69 12.56
N THR A 63 15.39 -6.39 11.28
CA THR A 63 16.41 -5.95 10.31
C THR A 63 16.55 -4.43 10.24
N LEU A 64 15.71 -3.68 10.96
CA LEU A 64 15.68 -2.22 10.93
C LEU A 64 16.32 -1.63 12.19
N PRO A 65 17.01 -0.48 12.08
CA PRO A 65 17.39 0.30 13.25
C PRO A 65 16.17 0.71 14.08
N ALA A 66 16.29 0.75 15.41
CA ALA A 66 15.18 1.10 16.31
C ALA A 66 14.53 2.46 15.96
N ARG A 67 15.34 3.43 15.51
CA ARG A 67 14.86 4.76 15.08
C ARG A 67 13.94 4.68 13.86
N THR A 68 14.20 3.75 12.95
CA THR A 68 13.41 3.53 11.75
C THR A 68 12.11 2.82 12.09
N VAL A 69 12.14 1.87 13.03
CA VAL A 69 10.91 1.22 13.57
C VAL A 69 9.98 2.26 14.19
N ALA A 70 10.51 3.25 14.91
CA ALA A 70 9.72 4.32 15.53
C ALA A 70 8.97 5.22 14.53
N ILE A 71 9.36 5.24 13.25
CA ILE A 71 8.67 6.02 12.21
C ILE A 71 7.41 5.30 11.73
N ILE A 72 7.35 3.96 11.82
CA ILE A 72 6.22 3.19 11.28
C ILE A 72 4.89 3.65 11.89
N PRO A 73 4.71 3.77 13.22
CA PRO A 73 3.45 4.25 13.79
C PRO A 73 3.05 5.65 13.29
N VAL A 74 4.01 6.57 13.15
CA VAL A 74 3.76 7.92 12.61
C VAL A 74 3.31 7.84 11.16
N ALA A 75 3.92 6.98 10.35
CA ALA A 75 3.50 6.74 8.98
C ALA A 75 2.08 6.18 8.89
N LEU A 76 1.68 5.26 9.78
CA LEU A 76 0.31 4.74 9.82
C LEU A 76 -0.69 5.86 10.15
N ILE A 77 -0.38 6.69 11.15
CA ILE A 77 -1.22 7.82 11.54
C ILE A 77 -1.39 8.79 10.35
N LEU A 78 -0.30 9.13 9.66
CA LEU A 78 -0.36 10.01 8.49
C LEU A 78 -1.24 9.43 7.39
N ASN A 79 -1.05 8.15 7.06
CA ASN A 79 -1.87 7.47 6.04
C ASN A 79 -3.35 7.51 6.38
N ILE A 80 -3.71 7.11 7.60
CA ILE A 80 -5.10 7.01 8.03
C ILE A 80 -5.74 8.40 8.11
N LEU A 81 -5.08 9.38 8.72
CA LEU A 81 -5.64 10.72 8.87
C LEU A 81 -5.83 11.41 7.51
N ILE A 82 -4.80 11.40 6.66
CA ILE A 82 -4.90 12.02 5.33
C ILE A 82 -5.93 11.28 4.48
N GLY A 83 -5.89 9.95 4.48
CA GLY A 83 -6.84 9.12 3.72
C GLY A 83 -8.29 9.32 4.15
N GLN A 84 -8.55 9.46 5.46
CA GLN A 84 -9.89 9.76 5.99
C GLN A 84 -10.37 11.16 5.56
N VAL A 85 -9.52 12.18 5.68
CA VAL A 85 -9.86 13.54 5.23
C VAL A 85 -10.14 13.56 3.73
N VAL A 86 -9.26 13.00 2.91
CA VAL A 86 -9.42 12.99 1.45
C VAL A 86 -10.65 12.18 1.03
N GLY A 87 -10.86 11.01 1.63
CA GLY A 87 -12.02 10.16 1.35
C GLY A 87 -13.37 10.80 1.69
N SER A 88 -13.39 11.76 2.63
CA SER A 88 -14.62 12.48 3.02
C SER A 88 -14.91 13.74 2.18
N ILE A 89 -13.91 14.35 1.55
CA ILE A 89 -14.07 15.56 0.72
C ILE A 89 -14.68 15.23 -0.67
N GLY A 90 -14.61 13.97 -1.10
CA GLY A 90 -15.24 13.52 -2.35
C GLY A 90 -14.43 13.81 -3.61
N ILE A 91 -13.14 14.16 -3.49
CA ILE A 91 -12.23 14.14 -4.64
C ILE A 91 -11.89 12.70 -5.03
N PRO A 92 -11.67 12.38 -6.32
CA PRO A 92 -11.39 11.02 -6.77
C PRO A 92 -9.91 10.65 -6.58
N LEU A 93 -9.38 10.86 -5.38
CA LEU A 93 -8.00 10.55 -4.97
C LEU A 93 -8.03 9.96 -3.54
N TYR A 94 -6.89 9.44 -3.06
CA TYR A 94 -6.81 8.75 -1.77
C TYR A 94 -5.79 9.37 -0.81
N LEU A 95 -4.60 9.69 -1.29
CA LEU A 95 -3.44 10.23 -0.54
C LEU A 95 -3.08 9.43 0.73
N ASP A 96 -3.42 8.16 0.76
CA ASP A 96 -3.35 7.26 1.91
C ASP A 96 -2.03 6.46 2.01
N ALA A 97 -1.07 6.74 1.13
CA ALA A 97 0.21 6.03 1.07
C ALA A 97 1.43 6.93 1.32
N VAL A 98 1.23 8.18 1.79
CA VAL A 98 2.32 9.13 2.05
C VAL A 98 3.32 8.56 3.06
N GLY A 99 2.84 8.08 4.21
CA GLY A 99 3.67 7.43 5.22
C GLY A 99 4.29 6.12 4.73
N THR A 100 3.55 5.32 3.98
CA THR A 100 4.05 4.06 3.40
C THR A 100 5.23 4.29 2.47
N ILE A 101 5.11 5.25 1.54
CA ILE A 101 6.16 5.62 0.59
C ILE A 101 7.32 6.31 1.30
N LEU A 102 7.05 7.09 2.36
CA LEU A 102 8.11 7.68 3.21
C LEU A 102 8.95 6.60 3.91
N VAL A 103 8.32 5.58 4.51
CA VAL A 103 9.05 4.45 5.11
C VAL A 103 9.80 3.68 4.03
N ALA A 104 9.21 3.44 2.87
CA ALA A 104 9.89 2.78 1.75
C ALA A 104 11.14 3.56 1.30
N ALA A 105 11.07 4.90 1.25
CA ALA A 105 12.18 5.77 0.89
C ALA A 105 13.33 5.73 1.91
N LEU A 106 13.01 5.66 3.21
CA LEU A 106 13.98 5.71 4.30
C LEU A 106 14.58 4.33 4.64
N ALA A 107 13.77 3.28 4.56
CA ALA A 107 14.05 1.95 5.09
C ALA A 107 14.05 0.84 4.03
N GLY A 108 13.69 1.17 2.78
CA GLY A 108 13.70 0.25 1.64
C GLY A 108 12.37 -0.48 1.38
N SER A 109 12.32 -1.21 0.26
CA SER A 109 11.09 -1.84 -0.24
C SER A 109 10.43 -2.81 0.74
N ARG A 110 11.21 -3.59 1.50
CA ARG A 110 10.65 -4.56 2.47
C ARG A 110 9.95 -3.86 3.62
N ALA A 111 10.51 -2.73 4.08
CA ALA A 111 9.88 -1.90 5.10
C ALA A 111 8.61 -1.23 4.57
N GLY A 112 8.67 -0.66 3.36
CA GLY A 112 7.48 -0.12 2.68
C GLY A 112 6.36 -1.14 2.53
N LEU A 113 6.70 -2.36 2.08
CA LEU A 113 5.76 -3.48 1.96
C LEU A 113 5.06 -3.80 3.28
N ALA A 114 5.84 -3.97 4.35
CA ALA A 114 5.30 -4.26 5.69
C ALA A 114 4.45 -3.09 6.23
N THR A 115 4.89 -1.85 6.04
CA THR A 115 4.14 -0.65 6.46
C THR A 115 2.82 -0.51 5.70
N GLY A 116 2.81 -0.75 4.39
CA GLY A 116 1.59 -0.70 3.59
C GLY A 116 0.56 -1.74 4.03
N ALA A 117 0.99 -2.99 4.21
CA ALA A 117 0.13 -4.05 4.73
C ALA A 117 -0.42 -3.72 6.12
N LEU A 118 0.47 -3.29 7.03
CA LEU A 118 0.10 -2.90 8.39
C LEU A 118 -0.87 -1.71 8.41
N SER A 119 -0.70 -0.74 7.52
CA SER A 119 -1.59 0.42 7.41
C SER A 119 -3.02 0.01 7.13
N SER A 120 -3.25 -0.87 6.15
CA SER A 120 -4.58 -1.37 5.85
C SER A 120 -5.17 -2.22 6.98
N VAL A 121 -4.37 -3.08 7.61
CA VAL A 121 -4.83 -3.90 8.75
C VAL A 121 -5.23 -3.04 9.95
N VAL A 122 -4.41 -2.03 10.31
CA VAL A 122 -4.72 -1.13 11.43
C VAL A 122 -5.92 -0.26 11.09
N TRP A 123 -6.01 0.24 9.85
CA TRP A 123 -7.16 1.02 9.43
C TRP A 123 -8.45 0.20 9.45
N ALA A 124 -8.39 -1.10 9.11
CA ALA A 124 -9.53 -2.00 9.16
C ALA A 124 -10.21 -2.12 10.52
N LEU A 125 -9.49 -1.83 11.61
CA LEU A 125 -10.05 -1.80 12.98
C LEU A 125 -11.10 -0.69 13.17
N PHE A 126 -11.02 0.38 12.36
CA PHE A 126 -11.91 1.53 12.41
C PHE A 126 -12.78 1.65 11.16
N ASN A 127 -12.29 1.13 10.03
CA ASN A 127 -12.98 1.10 8.75
C ASN A 127 -12.75 -0.25 8.05
N PRO A 128 -13.62 -1.25 8.25
CA PRO A 128 -13.47 -2.59 7.68
C PRO A 128 -13.27 -2.62 6.16
N LEU A 129 -13.74 -1.59 5.45
CA LEU A 129 -13.56 -1.44 4.00
C LEU A 129 -12.09 -1.28 3.57
N ALA A 130 -11.17 -0.98 4.50
CA ALA A 130 -9.75 -0.85 4.20
C ALA A 130 -9.03 -2.21 4.04
N LEU A 131 -9.55 -3.29 4.65
CA LEU A 131 -8.85 -4.57 4.73
C LEU A 131 -8.59 -5.22 3.35
N PRO A 132 -9.57 -5.27 2.42
CA PRO A 132 -9.39 -5.88 1.10
C PRO A 132 -8.33 -5.21 0.22
N PHE A 133 -7.98 -3.95 0.53
CA PHE A 133 -6.93 -3.20 -0.17
C PHE A 133 -5.52 -3.43 0.39
N ALA A 134 -5.35 -4.27 1.43
CA ALA A 134 -4.04 -4.51 2.06
C ALA A 134 -2.95 -4.98 1.08
N ALA A 135 -3.31 -5.81 0.08
CA ALA A 135 -2.37 -6.22 -0.96
C ALA A 135 -1.93 -5.05 -1.84
N GLY A 136 -2.85 -4.16 -2.23
CA GLY A 136 -2.52 -2.95 -2.99
C GLY A 136 -1.61 -2.00 -2.20
N SER A 137 -1.90 -1.79 -0.92
CA SER A 137 -1.07 -0.98 -0.02
C SER A 137 0.34 -1.55 0.17
N ALA A 138 0.44 -2.87 0.40
CA ALA A 138 1.72 -3.56 0.51
C ALA A 138 2.55 -3.47 -0.78
N LEU A 139 1.90 -3.70 -1.94
CA LEU A 139 2.54 -3.59 -3.23
C LEU A 139 3.01 -2.16 -3.52
N THR A 140 2.21 -1.16 -3.16
CA THR A 140 2.56 0.28 -3.28
C THR A 140 3.89 0.57 -2.57
N GLY A 141 4.01 0.15 -1.30
CA GLY A 141 5.24 0.36 -0.52
C GLY A 141 6.46 -0.36 -1.09
N TRP A 142 6.28 -1.59 -1.58
CA TRP A 142 7.35 -2.35 -2.21
C TRP A 142 7.85 -1.71 -3.50
N LEU A 143 6.94 -1.39 -4.42
CA LEU A 143 7.24 -0.77 -5.71
C LEU A 143 7.85 0.61 -5.53
N ALA A 144 7.36 1.41 -4.58
CA ALA A 144 7.92 2.73 -4.30
C ALA A 144 9.36 2.65 -3.81
N GLY A 145 9.64 1.77 -2.84
CA GLY A 145 11.02 1.56 -2.37
C GLY A 145 11.94 1.10 -3.50
N TRP A 146 11.43 0.24 -4.40
CA TRP A 146 12.21 -0.27 -5.53
C TRP A 146 12.49 0.84 -6.56
N ALA A 147 11.47 1.61 -6.94
CA ALA A 147 11.59 2.72 -7.88
C ALA A 147 12.53 3.82 -7.34
N ILE A 148 12.42 4.15 -6.06
CA ILE A 148 13.29 5.13 -5.39
C ILE A 148 14.74 4.65 -5.40
N HIS A 149 14.99 3.37 -5.10
CA HIS A 149 16.34 2.78 -5.19
C HIS A 149 16.90 2.82 -6.63
N LYS A 150 16.03 2.70 -7.64
CA LYS A 150 16.40 2.86 -9.06
C LYS A 150 16.54 4.31 -9.53
N GLY A 151 16.28 5.28 -8.65
CA GLY A 151 16.52 6.70 -8.93
C GLY A 151 15.27 7.52 -9.24
N ALA A 152 14.06 7.07 -8.85
CA ALA A 152 12.84 7.86 -9.00
C ALA A 152 12.94 9.25 -8.35
N PHE A 153 13.70 9.39 -7.26
CA PHE A 153 13.89 10.67 -6.54
C PHE A 153 15.10 11.49 -7.03
N ARG A 154 15.52 11.32 -8.28
CA ARG A 154 16.56 12.18 -8.89
C ARG A 154 16.05 13.58 -9.18
N ASN A 155 14.78 13.71 -9.58
CA ASN A 155 14.10 15.00 -9.78
C ASN A 155 12.58 14.81 -9.64
N ILE A 156 11.84 15.92 -9.55
CA ILE A 156 10.39 15.92 -9.35
C ILE A 156 9.62 15.21 -10.49
N PHE A 157 10.08 15.34 -11.73
CA PHE A 157 9.45 14.71 -12.89
C PHE A 157 9.55 13.17 -12.83
N LEU A 158 10.75 12.64 -12.52
CA LEU A 158 10.95 11.21 -12.35
C LEU A 158 10.16 10.66 -11.15
N ALA A 159 10.00 11.46 -10.09
CA ALA A 159 9.19 11.07 -8.94
C ALA A 159 7.72 10.94 -9.35
N PHE A 160 7.16 11.95 -10.02
CA PHE A 160 5.79 11.93 -10.52
C PHE A 160 5.56 10.80 -11.52
N ALA A 161 6.42 10.66 -12.55
CA ALA A 161 6.30 9.63 -13.58
C ALA A 161 6.39 8.21 -12.99
N SER A 162 7.29 8.00 -12.02
CA SER A 162 7.36 6.72 -11.31
C SER A 162 6.07 6.46 -10.52
N GLY A 163 5.53 7.48 -9.86
CA GLY A 163 4.24 7.40 -9.18
C GLY A 163 3.09 7.04 -10.12
N VAL A 164 3.03 7.62 -11.32
CA VAL A 164 2.03 7.27 -12.34
C VAL A 164 2.12 5.79 -12.72
N VAL A 165 3.32 5.27 -12.99
CA VAL A 165 3.52 3.84 -13.31
C VAL A 165 3.11 2.95 -12.14
N LEU A 166 3.49 3.33 -10.92
CA LEU A 166 3.06 2.63 -9.71
C LEU A 166 1.54 2.59 -9.59
N GLY A 167 0.88 3.72 -9.79
CA GLY A 167 -0.57 3.83 -9.72
C GLY A 167 -1.29 3.02 -10.77
N LEU A 168 -0.74 2.86 -11.98
CA LEU A 168 -1.32 1.96 -12.98
C LEU A 168 -1.29 0.50 -12.50
N ILE A 169 -0.16 0.08 -11.91
CA ILE A 169 -0.01 -1.28 -11.40
C ILE A 169 -0.93 -1.50 -10.18
N THR A 170 -0.90 -0.58 -9.21
CA THR A 170 -1.71 -0.72 -7.99
C THR A 170 -3.19 -0.55 -8.26
N GLY A 171 -3.57 0.32 -9.20
CA GLY A 171 -4.95 0.47 -9.67
C GLY A 171 -5.47 -0.80 -10.35
N ALA A 172 -4.64 -1.52 -11.11
CA ALA A 172 -5.01 -2.82 -11.68
C ALA A 172 -5.24 -3.90 -10.60
N ILE A 173 -4.52 -3.81 -9.47
CA ILE A 173 -4.71 -4.69 -8.31
C ILE A 173 -5.95 -4.28 -7.50
N ALA A 174 -6.23 -2.97 -7.41
CA ALA A 174 -7.36 -2.43 -6.66
C ALA A 174 -8.70 -2.59 -7.38
N ALA A 175 -8.74 -2.47 -8.71
CA ALA A 175 -9.98 -2.46 -9.50
C ALA A 175 -10.84 -3.72 -9.31
N PRO A 176 -10.32 -4.96 -9.37
CA PRO A 176 -11.12 -6.15 -9.12
C PRO A 176 -11.69 -6.20 -7.71
N VAL A 177 -10.94 -5.74 -6.71
CA VAL A 177 -11.41 -5.65 -5.33
C VAL A 177 -12.55 -4.63 -5.23
N ALA A 178 -12.36 -3.43 -5.79
CA ALA A 178 -13.38 -2.40 -5.82
C ALA A 178 -14.67 -2.84 -6.53
N ALA A 179 -14.56 -3.59 -7.63
CA ALA A 179 -15.71 -4.10 -8.37
C ALA A 179 -16.42 -5.26 -7.65
N PHE A 180 -15.68 -6.26 -7.19
CA PHE A 180 -16.27 -7.51 -6.69
C PHE A 180 -16.65 -7.45 -5.21
N VAL A 181 -15.92 -6.67 -4.42
CA VAL A 181 -16.18 -6.55 -2.98
C VAL A 181 -17.14 -5.41 -2.68
N TYR A 182 -17.05 -4.30 -3.44
CA TYR A 182 -17.78 -3.07 -3.13
C TYR A 182 -18.76 -2.64 -4.20
N GLY A 183 -18.94 -3.42 -5.28
CA GLY A 183 -19.85 -3.01 -6.36
C GLY A 183 -19.48 -1.68 -7.03
N GLY A 184 -18.23 -1.23 -6.88
CA GLY A 184 -17.76 0.05 -7.38
C GLY A 184 -17.97 1.27 -6.47
N THR A 185 -18.47 1.09 -5.24
CA THR A 185 -18.76 2.20 -4.30
C THR A 185 -17.75 2.30 -3.16
N ALA A 186 -16.50 1.90 -3.39
CA ALA A 186 -15.47 1.82 -2.35
C ALA A 186 -15.08 3.18 -1.72
N GLY A 187 -15.32 4.30 -2.40
CA GLY A 187 -15.07 5.64 -1.89
C GLY A 187 -16.07 6.65 -2.44
N VAL A 188 -16.22 7.80 -1.77
CA VAL A 188 -17.21 8.82 -2.16
C VAL A 188 -16.88 9.42 -3.53
N GLY A 189 -15.68 9.99 -3.68
CA GLY A 189 -15.27 10.63 -4.94
C GLY A 189 -14.99 9.66 -6.07
N THR A 190 -14.35 8.53 -5.75
CA THR A 190 -14.05 7.48 -6.73
C THR A 190 -15.31 6.74 -7.15
N GLY A 191 -16.22 6.45 -6.23
CA GLY A 191 -17.53 5.89 -6.53
C GLY A 191 -18.38 6.82 -7.43
N ALA A 192 -18.28 8.14 -7.25
CA ALA A 192 -18.93 9.09 -8.15
C ALA A 192 -18.42 8.97 -9.60
N LEU A 193 -17.11 8.80 -9.82
CA LEU A 193 -16.56 8.53 -11.16
C LEU A 193 -17.04 7.18 -11.71
N VAL A 194 -17.12 6.15 -10.87
CA VAL A 194 -17.64 4.84 -11.29
C VAL A 194 -19.09 4.96 -11.73
N SER A 195 -19.94 5.65 -10.96
CA SER A 195 -21.35 5.92 -11.31
C SER A 195 -21.46 6.68 -12.63
N LEU A 196 -20.65 7.74 -12.82
CA LEU A 196 -20.60 8.47 -14.10
C LEU A 196 -20.28 7.53 -15.27
N PHE A 197 -19.24 6.70 -15.15
CA PHE A 197 -18.90 5.77 -16.23
C PHE A 197 -19.98 4.69 -16.45
N ARG A 198 -20.71 4.30 -15.41
CA ARG A 198 -21.87 3.39 -15.50
C ARG A 198 -23.01 4.04 -16.28
N GLU A 199 -23.31 5.31 -16.01
CA GLU A 199 -24.31 6.10 -16.75
C GLU A 199 -23.94 6.26 -18.22
N MET A 200 -22.64 6.34 -18.54
CA MET A 200 -22.12 6.31 -19.91
C MET A 200 -22.23 4.93 -20.60
N GLY A 201 -22.82 3.92 -19.95
CA GLY A 201 -23.08 2.60 -20.53
C GLY A 201 -21.96 1.56 -20.33
N ASN A 202 -20.87 1.89 -19.63
CA ASN A 202 -19.80 0.92 -19.35
C ASN A 202 -20.27 -0.13 -18.36
N SER A 203 -19.76 -1.37 -18.44
CA SER A 203 -19.96 -2.42 -17.43
C SER A 203 -19.36 -2.02 -16.08
N LEU A 204 -19.80 -2.65 -14.97
CA LEU A 204 -19.25 -2.33 -13.65
C LEU A 204 -17.73 -2.46 -13.59
N LEU A 205 -17.20 -3.58 -14.07
CA LEU A 205 -15.76 -3.81 -14.10
C LEU A 205 -15.04 -2.79 -14.99
N GLY A 206 -15.63 -2.42 -16.13
CA GLY A 206 -15.09 -1.38 -17.03
C GLY A 206 -15.05 -0.02 -16.35
N SER A 207 -16.14 0.40 -15.70
CA SER A 207 -16.23 1.67 -14.97
C SER A 207 -15.22 1.76 -13.82
N VAL A 208 -15.11 0.71 -13.03
CA VAL A 208 -14.13 0.66 -11.92
C VAL A 208 -12.71 0.67 -12.45
N THR A 209 -12.41 -0.08 -13.52
CA THR A 209 -11.08 -0.09 -14.13
C THR A 209 -10.70 1.28 -14.67
N LEU A 210 -11.60 1.95 -15.40
CA LEU A 210 -11.39 3.31 -15.90
C LEU A 210 -11.14 4.29 -14.76
N GLN A 211 -11.95 4.21 -13.70
CA GLN A 211 -11.77 5.04 -12.52
C GLN A 211 -10.40 4.80 -11.87
N SER A 212 -10.03 3.55 -11.59
CA SER A 212 -8.72 3.23 -11.00
C SER A 212 -7.57 3.70 -11.89
N PHE A 213 -7.69 3.59 -13.22
CA PHE A 213 -6.63 4.02 -14.15
C PHE A 213 -6.55 5.54 -14.31
N ILE A 214 -7.50 6.29 -13.78
CA ILE A 214 -7.45 7.76 -13.68
C ILE A 214 -6.94 8.16 -12.30
N SER A 215 -7.59 7.66 -11.24
CA SER A 215 -7.32 8.06 -9.86
C SER A 215 -5.98 7.56 -9.35
N ASP A 216 -5.68 6.26 -9.45
CA ASP A 216 -4.48 5.69 -8.84
C ASP A 216 -3.18 6.26 -9.42
N PRO A 217 -3.02 6.45 -10.76
CA PRO A 217 -1.80 7.05 -11.31
C PRO A 217 -1.58 8.49 -10.85
N LEU A 218 -2.65 9.30 -10.84
CA LEU A 218 -2.57 10.68 -10.36
C LEU A 218 -2.26 10.72 -8.86
N ASP A 219 -2.94 9.87 -8.08
CA ASP A 219 -2.74 9.74 -6.64
C ASP A 219 -1.29 9.38 -6.30
N LYS A 220 -0.76 8.28 -6.85
CA LYS A 220 0.60 7.83 -6.57
C LYS A 220 1.65 8.77 -7.17
N GLY A 221 1.36 9.44 -8.28
CA GLY A 221 2.15 10.55 -8.82
C GLY A 221 2.32 11.68 -7.80
N LEU A 222 1.21 12.18 -7.26
CA LEU A 222 1.21 13.25 -6.25
C LEU A 222 1.90 12.83 -4.95
N ILE A 223 1.61 11.63 -4.44
CA ILE A 223 2.27 11.13 -3.22
C ILE A 223 3.77 11.00 -3.41
N MET A 224 4.24 10.48 -4.55
CA MET A 224 5.68 10.38 -4.82
C MET A 224 6.36 11.75 -4.85
N VAL A 225 5.68 12.79 -5.38
CA VAL A 225 6.17 14.17 -5.34
C VAL A 225 6.21 14.72 -3.92
N ILE A 226 5.15 14.50 -3.13
CA ILE A 226 5.08 14.92 -1.72
C ILE A 226 6.24 14.29 -0.94
N VAL A 227 6.45 12.98 -1.06
CA VAL A 227 7.52 12.29 -0.34
C VAL A 227 8.89 12.72 -0.87
N PHE A 228 9.05 12.94 -2.18
CA PHE A 228 10.28 13.51 -2.73
C PHE A 228 10.62 14.85 -2.07
N ALA A 229 9.65 15.76 -1.95
CA ALA A 229 9.84 17.07 -1.31
C ALA A 229 10.16 16.94 0.19
N VAL A 230 9.44 16.09 0.93
CA VAL A 230 9.70 15.81 2.35
C VAL A 230 11.11 15.29 2.53
N ILE A 231 11.50 14.27 1.74
CA ILE A 231 12.85 13.73 1.77
C ILE A 231 13.84 14.84 1.46
N ALA A 232 13.66 15.62 0.39
CA ALA A 232 14.53 16.74 -0.02
C ALA A 232 14.78 17.77 1.10
N ALA A 233 13.76 18.05 1.91
CA ALA A 233 13.83 18.99 3.02
C ALA A 233 14.54 18.43 4.28
N LEU A 234 14.65 17.10 4.43
CA LEU A 234 15.29 16.52 5.62
C LEU A 234 16.79 16.82 5.71
N PRO A 235 17.30 17.25 6.88
CA PRO A 235 18.73 17.43 7.10
C PRO A 235 19.53 16.15 6.82
N LYS A 236 20.73 16.30 6.24
CA LYS A 236 21.62 15.17 5.89
C LYS A 236 21.92 14.24 7.08
N LYS A 237 22.01 14.81 8.30
CA LYS A 237 22.21 14.05 9.55
C LYS A 237 21.03 13.13 9.87
N THR A 238 19.80 13.62 9.75
CA THR A 238 18.58 12.85 9.99
C THR A 238 18.42 11.73 8.97
N ARG A 239 18.68 11.99 7.69
CA ARG A 239 18.64 10.97 6.64
C ARG A 239 19.62 9.82 6.91
N ARG A 240 20.87 10.12 7.28
CA ARG A 240 21.88 9.10 7.63
C ARG A 240 21.52 8.28 8.88
N ALA A 241 20.89 8.91 9.86
CA ALA A 241 20.49 8.25 11.10
C ALA A 241 19.31 7.27 10.91
N LEU A 242 18.54 7.43 9.82
CA LEU A 242 17.35 6.62 9.51
C LEU A 242 17.59 5.57 8.43
N SER A 243 18.61 5.76 7.59
CA SER A 243 19.03 4.77 6.60
C SER A 243 19.70 3.55 7.28
N PRO A 244 19.41 2.31 6.86
CA PRO A 244 20.15 1.13 7.30
C PRO A 244 21.65 1.27 7.03
N ASN A 245 22.51 0.77 7.93
CA ASN A 245 23.97 0.85 7.78
C ASN A 245 24.42 0.13 6.50
N ARG A 246 25.11 0.84 5.60
CA ARG A 246 25.57 0.32 4.29
C ARG A 246 26.49 -0.91 4.39
N SER A 247 27.09 -1.18 5.55
CA SER A 247 27.95 -2.36 5.78
C SER A 247 27.19 -3.70 5.77
N GLU A 248 25.88 -3.71 6.02
CA GLU A 248 25.08 -4.95 5.96
C GLU A 248 24.55 -5.27 4.55
N VAL A 249 24.45 -4.26 3.67
CA VAL A 249 23.95 -4.43 2.30
C VAL A 249 24.99 -5.12 1.41
N SER A 250 26.29 -4.84 1.62
CA SER A 250 27.40 -5.43 0.84
C SER A 250 27.61 -6.93 1.06
N LEU A 251 27.04 -7.52 2.13
CA LEU A 251 27.14 -8.96 2.42
C LEU A 251 25.88 -9.73 2.01
N SER A 252 24.96 -9.09 1.27
CA SER A 252 23.63 -9.64 0.98
C SER A 252 23.28 -9.71 -0.51
N HIS A 253 24.24 -9.39 -1.39
CA HIS A 253 24.18 -9.71 -2.82
C HIS A 253 24.48 -11.20 -3.04
#